data_AF-A0AAW1H274-F1
#
_entry.id   AF-A0AAW1H274-F1
#
_cell.length_a   1.000
_cell.length_b   1.000
_cell.length_c   1.000
_cell.angle_alpha   90.00
_cell.angle_beta   90.00
_cell.angle_gamma   90.00
#
_symmetry.space_group_name_H-M   'P 1'
#
loop_
_entity.id
_entity.type
_entity.pdbx_description
1 polymer ?
#
loop_
_entity_poly.entity_id
_entity_poly.type
_entity_poly.pdbx_seq_one_letter_code
_entity_poly.pdbx_strand_id
1 'polypeptide(L)'
;MGKKQHSKDRMFITKTEWATEWGGAKSKDLRTPFKRLPFYCCSLTFTPFDIPVCTVDGCVFDTMHIIPYIRKYGKNPVTGAPLKLPDLIPLSFHKNSEGEFHCPVLNKVFTEFTHIVAVKTTGNVFCYEAIKELNIKTKNWKELLTDEPFTKDDLITIQNPNELDAKKVLDEFDHVKKGLKIDDEELKKLESDPAYNINATGDIKQMLSELGTEKAKQAAMLGGGGSKAQQERAAALTAILAARSRIADDSKANGKAEHRQVYSIVDAASASVHGRSAAAAKAGSADKTAARIASHMAGERAPINAKMVKSRYTTGAASRSFTSTAYDPITKNDFEYVKVEKNPKKKGYVQLHTSHGDLNIELHCDIAPRTCENFITLCEQGYYNGVIFHRSIRNFMIQGGDPTGTGKGGESIWGKPFKDEVNSKLLHTGRGVVSMANSGPHTNGSQFFILYKSANHLNYKHTVFGMVVGGLTALSTMEKVPVDDDDRPLEEIKINNVTIFVNPYTEPDEEEEEEKTEEQKKAEDEENEKVGSWYSNPVTGAADGGTAGGGIGKYLKTRSAQADTAIADISIPAVGTTKKRKVGSTADFKDFSGW
;
A
#
# COMPACT_ATOMS: atom_id res chain seq x y z
N MET A 1 -50.36 10.83 -3.97
CA MET A 1 -51.02 10.38 -2.71
C MET A 1 -51.14 8.86 -2.74
N GLY A 2 -50.85 8.13 -1.65
CA GLY A 2 -50.82 6.65 -1.70
C GLY A 2 -50.58 5.91 -0.38
N LYS A 3 -51.52 6.02 0.58
CA LYS A 3 -51.87 5.02 1.61
C LYS A 3 -50.75 4.15 2.27
N LYS A 4 -49.61 4.71 2.67
CA LYS A 4 -48.59 4.00 3.49
C LYS A 4 -48.15 4.70 4.79
N GLN A 5 -48.88 5.72 5.25
CA GLN A 5 -48.42 6.61 6.32
C GLN A 5 -48.94 6.27 7.74
N HIS A 6 -49.89 5.34 7.90
CA HIS A 6 -50.57 5.04 9.18
C HIS A 6 -50.34 3.63 9.75
N SER A 7 -49.28 2.93 9.37
CA SER A 7 -49.00 1.56 9.89
C SER A 7 -47.86 1.46 10.92
N LYS A 8 -47.23 2.58 11.30
CA LYS A 8 -46.06 2.58 12.20
C LYS A 8 -46.37 2.73 13.71
N ASP A 9 -47.62 3.03 14.06
CA ASP A 9 -48.09 3.15 15.46
C ASP A 9 -48.73 1.84 15.98
N ARG A 10 -48.02 0.71 15.84
CA ARG A 10 -48.43 -0.56 16.45
C ARG A 10 -47.36 -1.00 17.45
N MET A 11 -47.76 -1.23 18.70
CA MET A 11 -46.93 -1.76 19.79
C MET A 11 -46.51 -3.24 19.59
N PHE A 12 -46.68 -3.80 18.38
CA PHE A 12 -46.30 -5.15 18.02
C PHE A 12 -45.80 -5.20 16.58
N ILE A 13 -44.73 -5.96 16.34
CA ILE A 13 -44.18 -6.22 15.01
C ILE A 13 -44.92 -7.44 14.44
N THR A 14 -45.38 -7.37 13.19
CA THR A 14 -46.00 -8.55 12.55
C THR A 14 -44.95 -9.61 12.22
N LYS A 15 -45.37 -10.89 12.15
CA LYS A 15 -44.49 -12.01 11.77
C LYS A 15 -43.76 -11.76 10.44
N THR A 16 -44.40 -11.07 9.51
CA THR A 16 -43.84 -10.62 8.24
C THR A 16 -42.75 -9.55 8.42
N GLU A 17 -43.04 -8.46 9.14
CA GLU A 17 -42.06 -7.38 9.39
C GLU A 17 -40.84 -7.89 10.18
N TRP A 18 -41.05 -8.80 11.13
CA TRP A 18 -39.98 -9.46 11.88
C TRP A 18 -39.07 -10.27 10.95
N ALA A 19 -39.64 -11.03 10.01
CA ALA A 19 -38.88 -11.85 9.07
C ALA A 19 -38.12 -11.05 8.00
N THR A 20 -38.64 -9.90 7.56
CA THR A 20 -38.06 -9.12 6.45
C THR A 20 -37.20 -7.95 6.89
N GLU A 21 -37.65 -7.17 7.87
CA GLU A 21 -37.05 -5.87 8.23
C GLU A 21 -36.26 -5.90 9.55
N TRP A 22 -36.70 -6.67 10.55
CA TRP A 22 -36.19 -6.58 11.94
C TRP A 22 -35.33 -7.77 12.42
N GLY A 23 -34.88 -8.65 11.51
CA GLY A 23 -33.81 -9.62 11.79
C GLY A 23 -34.24 -11.02 12.24
N GLY A 24 -35.49 -11.42 12.02
CA GLY A 24 -35.94 -12.79 12.24
C GLY A 24 -35.17 -13.83 11.39
N ALA A 25 -35.09 -15.07 11.88
CA ALA A 25 -34.38 -16.16 11.22
C ALA A 25 -34.93 -16.42 9.81
N LYS A 26 -34.15 -16.01 8.80
CA LYS A 26 -34.50 -16.17 7.38
C LYS A 26 -34.39 -17.65 7.01
N SER A 27 -35.31 -18.15 6.17
CA SER A 27 -35.24 -19.49 5.59
C SER A 27 -33.88 -19.69 4.92
N LYS A 28 -33.24 -20.84 5.11
CA LYS A 28 -31.92 -21.14 4.53
C LYS A 28 -31.90 -21.07 3.00
N ASP A 29 -33.06 -21.16 2.35
CA ASP A 29 -33.27 -20.89 0.92
C ASP A 29 -33.21 -19.39 0.57
N LEU A 30 -32.35 -18.64 1.26
CA LEU A 30 -31.80 -17.38 0.76
C LEU A 30 -30.96 -17.71 -0.47
N ARG A 31 -31.63 -17.79 -1.63
CA ARG A 31 -30.99 -17.75 -2.93
C ARG A 31 -30.06 -16.53 -2.91
N THR A 32 -28.76 -16.77 -3.06
CA THR A 32 -27.72 -15.74 -2.98
C THR A 32 -28.10 -14.57 -3.89
N PRO A 33 -27.96 -13.31 -3.43
CA PRO A 33 -28.30 -12.16 -4.27
C PRO A 33 -27.46 -12.25 -5.55
N PHE A 34 -28.15 -12.29 -6.69
CA PHE A 34 -27.58 -12.57 -8.01
C PHE A 34 -26.41 -11.62 -8.31
N LYS A 35 -25.18 -12.09 -8.10
CA LYS A 35 -23.95 -11.33 -8.26
C LYS A 35 -23.28 -11.75 -9.55
N ARG A 36 -23.59 -11.02 -10.64
CA ARG A 36 -22.85 -11.14 -11.90
C ARG A 36 -21.38 -10.77 -11.66
N LEU A 37 -20.47 -11.50 -12.30
CA LEU A 37 -19.08 -11.06 -12.42
C LEU A 37 -19.02 -9.78 -13.27
N PRO A 38 -18.32 -8.71 -12.83
CA PRO A 38 -18.09 -7.52 -13.66
C PRO A 38 -17.32 -7.86 -14.94
N PHE A 39 -17.61 -7.18 -16.05
CA PHE A 39 -17.05 -7.51 -17.37
C PHE A 39 -15.52 -7.34 -17.47
N TYR A 40 -14.94 -6.55 -16.57
CA TYR A 40 -13.50 -6.29 -16.48
C TYR A 40 -12.75 -7.27 -15.56
N CYS A 41 -13.44 -8.26 -14.99
CA CYS A 41 -12.85 -9.25 -14.09
C CYS A 41 -12.60 -10.60 -14.79
N CYS A 42 -11.53 -11.27 -14.39
CA CYS A 42 -11.19 -12.63 -14.78
C CYS A 42 -12.16 -13.64 -14.14
N SER A 43 -12.71 -14.57 -14.94
CA SER A 43 -13.68 -15.58 -14.50
C SER A 43 -13.07 -16.73 -13.68
N LEU A 44 -11.76 -16.70 -13.40
CA LEU A 44 -11.04 -17.68 -12.58
C LEU A 44 -10.55 -17.10 -11.24
N THR A 45 -10.11 -15.83 -11.21
CA THR A 45 -9.60 -15.18 -9.99
C THR A 45 -10.58 -14.17 -9.37
N PHE A 46 -11.58 -13.73 -10.14
CA PHE A 46 -12.53 -12.67 -9.80
C PHE A 46 -11.90 -11.28 -9.58
N THR A 47 -10.60 -11.13 -9.85
CA THR A 47 -9.87 -9.86 -9.91
C THR A 47 -10.00 -9.21 -11.29
N PRO A 48 -9.76 -7.90 -11.43
CA PRO A 48 -9.52 -7.29 -12.74
C PRO A 48 -8.45 -8.05 -13.54
N PHE A 49 -8.61 -8.09 -14.88
CA PHE A 49 -7.58 -8.65 -15.77
C PHE A 49 -6.61 -7.58 -16.26
N ASP A 50 -5.37 -8.00 -16.57
CA ASP A 50 -4.37 -7.17 -17.25
C ASP A 50 -4.26 -7.54 -18.73
N ILE A 51 -4.13 -8.84 -19.03
CA ILE A 51 -4.02 -9.36 -20.40
C ILE A 51 -5.22 -10.30 -20.66
N PRO A 52 -6.37 -9.77 -21.09
CA PRO A 52 -7.58 -10.55 -21.26
C PRO A 52 -7.51 -11.49 -22.47
N VAL A 53 -7.98 -12.71 -22.25
CA VAL A 53 -8.32 -13.70 -23.28
C VAL A 53 -9.75 -14.18 -23.04
N CYS A 54 -10.44 -14.63 -24.07
CA CYS A 54 -11.74 -15.27 -23.92
C CYS A 54 -11.84 -16.62 -24.62
N THR A 55 -12.81 -17.40 -24.18
CA THR A 55 -13.30 -18.57 -24.93
C THR A 55 -14.46 -18.17 -25.84
N VAL A 56 -14.76 -18.98 -26.86
CA VAL A 56 -15.93 -18.81 -27.75
C VAL A 56 -17.27 -18.66 -27.01
N ASP A 57 -17.37 -19.18 -25.78
CA ASP A 57 -18.53 -19.03 -24.88
C ASP A 57 -18.70 -17.61 -24.28
N GLY A 58 -17.79 -16.67 -24.55
CA GLY A 58 -17.82 -15.31 -24.00
C GLY A 58 -17.30 -15.19 -22.56
N CYS A 59 -16.78 -16.28 -21.98
CA CYS A 59 -16.09 -16.24 -20.68
C CYS A 59 -14.70 -15.61 -20.83
N VAL A 60 -14.41 -14.57 -20.05
CA VAL A 60 -13.14 -13.82 -20.08
C VAL A 60 -12.25 -14.23 -18.91
N PHE A 61 -10.96 -14.37 -19.17
CA PHE A 61 -9.93 -14.74 -18.20
C PHE A 61 -8.68 -13.87 -18.40
N ASP A 62 -7.88 -13.76 -17.35
CA ASP A 62 -6.54 -13.21 -17.45
C ASP A 62 -5.53 -14.28 -17.89
N THR A 63 -4.64 -13.92 -18.81
CA THR A 63 -3.69 -14.83 -19.46
C THR A 63 -2.75 -15.52 -18.47
N MET A 64 -2.29 -14.80 -17.45
CA MET A 64 -1.37 -15.33 -16.44
C MET A 64 -1.99 -16.47 -15.63
N HIS A 65 -3.31 -16.46 -15.45
CA HIS A 65 -4.03 -17.39 -14.60
C HIS A 65 -4.68 -18.56 -15.36
N ILE A 66 -5.16 -18.33 -16.59
CA ILE A 66 -5.86 -19.35 -17.38
C ILE A 66 -4.90 -20.35 -18.05
N ILE A 67 -3.70 -19.93 -18.48
CA ILE A 67 -2.72 -20.82 -19.08
C ILE A 67 -2.29 -21.92 -18.09
N PRO A 68 -1.92 -21.61 -16.83
CA PRO A 68 -1.66 -22.62 -15.81
C PRO A 68 -2.88 -23.52 -15.53
N TYR A 69 -4.10 -22.95 -15.46
CA TYR A 69 -5.32 -23.74 -15.25
C TYR A 69 -5.52 -24.80 -16.33
N ILE A 70 -5.39 -24.41 -17.60
CA ILE A 70 -5.54 -25.31 -18.74
C ILE A 70 -4.46 -26.40 -18.73
N ARG A 71 -3.22 -26.06 -18.38
CA ARG A 71 -2.14 -27.05 -18.26
C ARG A 71 -2.38 -28.07 -17.14
N LYS A 72 -2.92 -27.64 -15.99
CA LYS A 72 -3.18 -28.50 -14.83
C LYS A 72 -4.45 -29.35 -14.97
N TYR A 73 -5.52 -28.79 -15.53
CA TYR A 73 -6.86 -29.40 -15.51
C TYR A 73 -7.45 -29.73 -16.90
N GLY A 74 -6.91 -29.16 -17.98
CA GLY A 74 -7.37 -29.40 -19.36
C GLY A 74 -8.81 -28.95 -19.65
N LYS A 75 -9.37 -28.05 -18.84
CA LYS A 75 -10.80 -27.70 -18.80
C LYS A 75 -11.03 -26.20 -18.65
N ASN A 76 -12.19 -25.75 -19.10
CA ASN A 76 -12.71 -24.40 -18.88
C ASN A 76 -13.12 -24.24 -17.40
N PRO A 77 -12.62 -23.24 -16.65
CA PRO A 77 -12.97 -23.02 -15.24
C PRO A 77 -14.46 -22.74 -14.98
N VAL A 78 -15.18 -22.20 -15.96
CA VAL A 78 -16.59 -21.82 -15.85
C VAL A 78 -17.48 -23.00 -16.18
N THR A 79 -17.30 -23.61 -17.36
CA THR A 79 -18.21 -24.65 -17.89
C THR A 79 -17.79 -26.08 -17.59
N GLY A 80 -16.54 -26.32 -17.19
CA GLY A 80 -15.98 -27.67 -16.97
C GLY A 80 -15.70 -28.46 -18.26
N ALA A 81 -16.06 -27.92 -19.43
CA ALA A 81 -15.79 -28.53 -20.73
C ALA A 81 -14.28 -28.61 -21.03
N PRO A 82 -13.81 -29.56 -21.85
CA PRO A 82 -12.41 -29.60 -22.29
C PRO A 82 -12.01 -28.28 -22.98
N LEU A 83 -10.84 -27.75 -22.64
CA LEU A 83 -10.32 -26.50 -23.19
C LEU A 83 -8.81 -26.62 -23.42
N LYS A 84 -8.34 -26.19 -24.60
CA LYS A 84 -6.92 -26.16 -24.96
C LYS A 84 -6.45 -24.71 -25.16
N LEU A 85 -5.13 -24.51 -25.10
CA LEU A 85 -4.50 -23.21 -25.32
C LEU A 85 -4.87 -22.50 -26.65
N PRO A 86 -4.93 -23.17 -27.83
CA PRO A 86 -5.33 -22.51 -29.08
C PRO A 86 -6.83 -22.18 -29.16
N ASP A 87 -7.65 -22.62 -28.20
CA ASP A 87 -9.07 -22.27 -28.14
C ASP A 87 -9.31 -20.92 -27.43
N LEU A 88 -8.24 -20.30 -26.89
CA LEU A 88 -8.24 -18.97 -26.29
C LEU A 88 -8.03 -17.90 -27.36
N ILE A 89 -8.86 -16.86 -27.31
CA ILE A 89 -8.86 -15.73 -28.22
C ILE A 89 -8.37 -14.50 -27.44
N PRO A 90 -7.23 -13.88 -27.81
CA PRO A 90 -6.79 -12.62 -27.20
C PRO A 90 -7.84 -11.52 -27.36
N LEU A 91 -8.04 -10.71 -26.32
CA LEU A 91 -8.95 -9.57 -26.37
C LEU A 91 -8.19 -8.24 -26.32
N SER A 92 -8.62 -7.32 -27.19
CA SER A 92 -8.13 -5.95 -27.24
C SER A 92 -9.23 -5.00 -26.76
N PHE A 93 -9.09 -4.54 -25.52
CA PHE A 93 -9.95 -3.53 -24.91
C PHE A 93 -9.31 -2.14 -25.03
N HIS A 94 -10.07 -1.17 -25.53
CA HIS A 94 -9.61 0.21 -25.67
C HIS A 94 -9.95 1.03 -24.42
N LYS A 95 -8.98 1.82 -23.93
CA LYS A 95 -9.15 2.76 -22.80
C LYS A 95 -9.18 4.21 -23.28
N ASN A 96 -10.04 5.03 -22.68
CA ASN A 96 -10.10 6.47 -22.96
C ASN A 96 -8.94 7.21 -22.25
N SER A 97 -8.86 8.54 -22.40
CA SER A 97 -7.86 9.38 -21.71
C SER A 97 -7.93 9.34 -20.18
N GLU A 98 -9.05 8.87 -19.62
CA GLU A 98 -9.31 8.76 -18.18
C GLU A 98 -9.02 7.33 -17.66
N GLY A 99 -8.62 6.41 -18.54
CA GLY A 99 -8.29 5.02 -18.22
C GLY A 99 -9.48 4.04 -18.23
N GLU A 100 -10.68 4.51 -18.54
CA GLU A 100 -11.91 3.71 -18.59
C GLU A 100 -12.04 2.93 -19.90
N PHE A 101 -12.57 1.70 -19.83
CA PHE A 101 -12.84 0.90 -21.02
C PHE A 101 -14.00 1.47 -21.83
N HIS A 102 -13.82 1.62 -23.14
CA HIS A 102 -14.82 2.22 -24.03
C HIS A 102 -14.87 1.52 -25.40
N CYS A 103 -15.99 1.69 -26.11
CA CYS A 103 -16.08 1.33 -27.52
C CYS A 103 -15.30 2.34 -28.38
N PRO A 104 -14.28 1.92 -29.14
CA PRO A 104 -13.41 2.84 -29.92
C PRO A 104 -14.11 3.51 -31.10
N VAL A 105 -15.32 3.06 -31.48
CA VAL A 105 -16.08 3.60 -32.62
C VAL A 105 -17.15 4.61 -32.19
N LEU A 106 -17.85 4.35 -31.08
CA LEU A 106 -18.91 5.23 -30.57
C LEU A 106 -18.45 6.10 -29.38
N ASN A 107 -17.19 5.98 -28.95
CA ASN A 107 -16.63 6.64 -27.78
C ASN A 107 -17.45 6.47 -26.48
N LYS A 108 -18.21 5.37 -26.42
CA LYS A 108 -19.15 5.05 -25.34
C LYS A 108 -18.45 4.16 -24.30
N VAL A 109 -18.33 4.66 -23.07
CA VAL A 109 -17.77 3.94 -21.92
C VAL A 109 -18.60 2.68 -21.63
N PHE A 110 -17.91 1.57 -21.33
CA PHE A 110 -18.52 0.31 -20.95
C PHE A 110 -18.96 0.32 -19.48
N THR A 111 -20.14 -0.22 -19.20
CA THR A 111 -20.74 -0.28 -17.86
C THR A 111 -21.38 -1.64 -17.62
N GLU A 112 -21.86 -1.90 -16.40
CA GLU A 112 -22.63 -3.12 -16.08
C GLU A 112 -23.92 -3.28 -16.92
N PHE A 113 -24.34 -2.22 -17.61
CA PHE A 113 -25.53 -2.18 -18.47
C PHE A 113 -25.22 -2.08 -19.97
N THR A 114 -23.94 -2.09 -20.39
CA THR A 114 -23.61 -2.17 -21.83
C THR A 114 -23.64 -3.60 -22.34
N HIS A 115 -24.17 -3.79 -23.55
CA HIS A 115 -23.98 -5.03 -24.29
C HIS A 115 -22.61 -4.97 -25.01
N ILE A 116 -21.68 -5.82 -24.60
CA ILE A 116 -20.29 -5.87 -25.07
C ILE A 116 -20.07 -7.14 -25.90
N VAL A 117 -19.47 -6.98 -27.08
CA VAL A 117 -19.11 -8.07 -28.00
C VAL A 117 -17.67 -7.93 -28.46
N ALA A 118 -17.02 -9.05 -28.76
CA ALA A 118 -15.73 -9.11 -29.43
C ALA A 118 -15.85 -9.76 -30.80
N VAL A 119 -15.00 -9.37 -31.74
CA VAL A 119 -14.85 -10.04 -33.04
C VAL A 119 -13.75 -11.09 -32.90
N LYS A 120 -14.06 -12.37 -33.16
CA LYS A 120 -13.15 -13.50 -32.97
C LYS A 120 -11.86 -13.45 -33.80
N THR A 121 -11.90 -12.83 -34.98
CA THR A 121 -10.75 -12.74 -35.89
C THR A 121 -9.69 -11.76 -35.36
N THR A 122 -10.11 -10.56 -34.94
CA THR A 122 -9.21 -9.48 -34.48
C THR A 122 -9.00 -9.45 -32.97
N GLY A 123 -9.92 -10.00 -32.19
CA GLY A 123 -9.96 -9.87 -30.73
C GLY A 123 -10.46 -8.51 -30.22
N ASN A 124 -10.75 -7.55 -31.10
CA ASN A 124 -11.16 -6.20 -30.69
C ASN A 124 -12.57 -6.19 -30.09
N VAL A 125 -12.74 -5.39 -29.04
CA VAL A 125 -13.97 -5.31 -28.24
C VAL A 125 -14.77 -4.04 -28.56
N PHE A 126 -16.06 -4.23 -28.87
CA PHE A 126 -17.01 -3.19 -29.25
C PHE A 126 -18.27 -3.24 -28.37
N CYS A 127 -19.03 -2.14 -28.35
CA CYS A 127 -20.44 -2.25 -27.93
C CYS A 127 -21.25 -2.89 -29.07
N TYR A 128 -22.21 -3.75 -28.72
CA TYR A 128 -23.08 -4.41 -29.69
C TYR A 128 -23.89 -3.41 -30.52
N GLU A 129 -24.14 -2.22 -30.00
CA GLU A 129 -24.77 -1.11 -30.70
C GLU A 129 -23.99 -0.72 -31.97
N ALA A 130 -22.66 -0.52 -31.87
CA ALA A 130 -21.80 -0.21 -33.02
C ALA A 130 -21.88 -1.30 -34.11
N ILE A 131 -21.69 -2.56 -33.72
CA ILE A 131 -21.77 -3.71 -34.64
C ILE A 131 -23.16 -3.82 -35.27
N LYS A 132 -24.22 -3.64 -34.48
CA LYS A 132 -25.60 -3.71 -34.96
C LYS A 132 -25.89 -2.62 -36.00
N GLU A 133 -25.43 -1.40 -35.76
CA GLU A 133 -25.68 -0.24 -36.61
C GLU A 133 -24.82 -0.27 -37.89
N LEU A 134 -23.52 -0.53 -37.75
CA LEU A 134 -22.52 -0.33 -38.81
C LEU A 134 -22.19 -1.60 -39.60
N ASN A 135 -22.45 -2.80 -39.06
CA ASN A 135 -22.23 -4.09 -39.73
C ASN A 135 -23.55 -4.83 -40.04
N ILE A 136 -24.40 -5.04 -39.04
CA ILE A 136 -25.58 -5.92 -39.19
C ILE A 136 -26.67 -5.25 -40.04
N LYS A 137 -27.04 -3.99 -39.75
CA LYS A 137 -28.05 -3.26 -40.54
C LYS A 137 -27.58 -2.99 -41.97
N THR A 138 -26.32 -2.64 -42.16
CA THR A 138 -25.70 -2.30 -43.45
C THR A 138 -25.35 -3.54 -44.30
N LYS A 139 -25.29 -4.72 -43.67
CA LYS A 139 -24.70 -5.96 -44.23
C LYS A 139 -23.21 -5.84 -44.58
N ASN A 140 -22.50 -4.90 -43.96
CA ASN A 140 -21.05 -4.74 -44.13
C ASN A 140 -20.29 -5.63 -43.14
N TRP A 141 -19.82 -6.78 -43.61
CA TRP A 141 -19.14 -7.80 -42.79
C TRP A 141 -17.62 -7.58 -42.72
N LYS A 142 -17.23 -6.36 -42.35
CA LYS A 142 -15.84 -5.93 -42.13
C LYS A 142 -15.67 -5.29 -40.76
N GLU A 143 -14.59 -5.62 -40.08
CA GLU A 143 -14.31 -5.14 -38.74
C GLU A 143 -14.04 -3.63 -38.72
N LEU A 144 -14.52 -2.94 -37.68
CA LEU A 144 -14.69 -1.47 -37.69
C LEU A 144 -13.40 -0.64 -37.48
N LEU A 145 -12.26 -1.29 -37.24
CA LEU A 145 -10.94 -0.69 -37.05
C LEU A 145 -9.92 -1.20 -38.07
N THR A 146 -9.96 -2.50 -38.40
CA THR A 146 -8.95 -3.15 -39.27
C THR A 146 -9.45 -3.48 -40.67
N ASP A 147 -10.75 -3.27 -40.96
CA ASP A 147 -11.42 -3.66 -42.21
C ASP A 147 -11.38 -5.19 -42.50
N GLU A 148 -10.93 -6.02 -41.55
CA GLU A 148 -10.83 -7.47 -41.72
C GLU A 148 -12.22 -8.12 -41.88
N PRO A 149 -12.39 -9.06 -42.83
CA PRO A 149 -13.66 -9.73 -43.02
C PRO A 149 -13.97 -10.69 -41.86
N PHE A 150 -15.19 -10.63 -41.32
CA PHE A 150 -15.64 -11.52 -40.24
C PHE A 150 -17.08 -11.97 -40.50
N THR A 151 -17.48 -13.14 -39.99
CA THR A 151 -18.86 -13.66 -40.13
C THR A 151 -19.71 -13.36 -38.90
N LYS A 152 -21.03 -13.53 -39.01
CA LYS A 152 -21.93 -13.37 -37.86
C LYS A 152 -21.59 -14.32 -36.70
N ASP A 153 -21.06 -15.50 -37.00
CA ASP A 153 -20.71 -16.53 -36.02
C ASP A 153 -19.36 -16.25 -35.32
N ASP A 154 -18.59 -15.27 -35.83
CA ASP A 154 -17.38 -14.75 -35.20
C ASP A 154 -17.67 -13.68 -34.12
N LEU A 155 -18.93 -13.33 -33.87
CA LEU A 155 -19.31 -12.39 -32.82
C LEU A 155 -19.47 -13.08 -31.46
N ILE A 156 -18.54 -12.83 -30.55
CA ILE A 156 -18.51 -13.39 -29.20
C ILE A 156 -19.14 -12.39 -28.22
N THR A 157 -20.16 -12.83 -27.49
CA THR A 157 -20.86 -11.96 -26.52
C THR A 157 -20.22 -12.01 -25.14
N ILE A 158 -19.42 -10.99 -24.82
CA ILE A 158 -18.76 -10.84 -23.51
C ILE A 158 -19.78 -10.48 -22.43
N GLN A 159 -20.72 -9.58 -22.72
CA GLN A 159 -21.72 -9.14 -21.75
C GLN A 159 -23.04 -8.81 -22.46
N ASN A 160 -24.14 -9.39 -22.00
CA ASN A 160 -25.50 -8.99 -22.40
C ASN A 160 -26.31 -8.69 -21.12
N PRO A 161 -26.68 -7.42 -20.85
CA PRO A 161 -27.37 -7.07 -19.61
C PRO A 161 -28.78 -7.67 -19.53
N ASN A 162 -29.42 -7.82 -20.69
CA ASN A 162 -30.81 -8.26 -20.84
C ASN A 162 -30.99 -9.78 -20.76
N GLU A 163 -29.89 -10.55 -20.73
CA GLU A 163 -29.90 -12.00 -20.74
C GLU A 163 -29.35 -12.55 -19.42
N LEU A 164 -30.09 -13.45 -18.79
CA LEU A 164 -29.68 -14.10 -17.54
C LEU A 164 -28.70 -15.23 -17.87
N ASP A 165 -27.48 -14.84 -18.22
CA ASP A 165 -26.40 -15.75 -18.56
C ASP A 165 -25.92 -16.53 -17.33
N ALA A 166 -26.34 -17.80 -17.24
CA ALA A 166 -25.92 -18.72 -16.19
C ALA A 166 -24.39 -18.87 -16.11
N LYS A 167 -23.68 -18.71 -17.24
CA LYS A 167 -22.21 -18.74 -17.31
C LYS A 167 -21.53 -17.55 -16.60
N LYS A 168 -22.30 -16.65 -15.96
CA LYS A 168 -21.80 -15.47 -15.23
C LYS A 168 -22.26 -15.42 -13.77
N VAL A 169 -22.87 -16.50 -13.26
CA VAL A 169 -23.21 -16.70 -11.84
C VAL A 169 -22.03 -17.38 -11.16
N LEU A 170 -21.37 -16.70 -10.22
CA LEU A 170 -20.15 -17.19 -9.55
C LEU A 170 -20.34 -18.57 -8.89
N ASP A 171 -21.46 -18.77 -8.20
CA ASP A 171 -21.83 -20.02 -7.53
C ASP A 171 -22.02 -21.20 -8.52
N GLU A 172 -22.15 -20.91 -9.82
CA GLU A 172 -22.36 -21.91 -10.85
C GLU A 172 -21.07 -22.40 -11.54
N PHE A 173 -19.93 -21.74 -11.32
CA PHE A 173 -18.68 -22.04 -12.02
C PHE A 173 -18.08 -23.40 -11.60
N ASP A 174 -17.58 -24.17 -12.57
CA ASP A 174 -17.11 -25.55 -12.35
C ASP A 174 -15.98 -25.62 -11.30
N HIS A 175 -15.01 -24.70 -11.37
CA HIS A 175 -13.90 -24.65 -10.42
C HIS A 175 -14.34 -24.26 -9.01
N VAL A 176 -15.36 -23.39 -8.87
CA VAL A 176 -15.94 -23.01 -7.57
C VAL A 176 -16.69 -24.20 -6.96
N LYS A 177 -17.57 -24.85 -7.75
CA LYS A 177 -18.33 -26.03 -7.32
C LYS A 177 -17.46 -27.20 -6.89
N LYS A 178 -16.32 -27.42 -7.55
CA LYS A 178 -15.40 -28.53 -7.30
C LYS A 178 -14.21 -28.16 -6.40
N GLY A 179 -14.07 -26.90 -6.00
CA GLY A 179 -12.93 -26.42 -5.20
C GLY A 179 -11.58 -26.53 -5.93
N LEU A 180 -11.57 -26.47 -7.26
CA LEU A 180 -10.36 -26.58 -8.08
C LEU A 180 -9.56 -25.28 -7.96
N LYS A 181 -8.33 -25.37 -7.47
CA LYS A 181 -7.40 -24.23 -7.30
C LYS A 181 -6.10 -24.46 -8.07
N ILE A 182 -5.42 -23.36 -8.38
CA ILE A 182 -3.98 -23.37 -8.72
C ILE A 182 -3.25 -23.04 -7.42
N ASP A 183 -2.10 -23.67 -7.17
CA ASP A 183 -1.35 -23.48 -5.94
C ASP A 183 -0.33 -22.33 -6.13
N ASP A 184 -0.20 -21.44 -5.15
CA ASP A 184 0.64 -20.23 -5.26
C ASP A 184 2.13 -20.55 -5.49
N GLU A 185 2.59 -21.70 -4.98
CA GLU A 185 3.93 -22.22 -5.27
C GLU A 185 4.12 -22.57 -6.75
N GLU A 186 3.07 -23.03 -7.40
CA GLU A 186 3.11 -23.38 -8.82
C GLU A 186 3.22 -22.08 -9.60
N LEU A 187 2.30 -21.12 -9.39
CA LEU A 187 2.31 -19.77 -10.00
C LEU A 187 3.66 -19.05 -9.87
N LYS A 188 4.26 -19.01 -8.67
CA LYS A 188 5.57 -18.39 -8.43
C LYS A 188 6.70 -19.04 -9.24
N LYS A 189 6.65 -20.36 -9.47
CA LYS A 189 7.62 -21.05 -10.36
C LYS A 189 7.43 -20.62 -11.82
N LEU A 190 6.19 -20.28 -12.23
CA LEU A 190 5.88 -19.86 -13.61
C LEU A 190 6.31 -18.42 -13.87
N GLU A 191 6.14 -17.52 -12.91
CA GLU A 191 6.66 -16.15 -12.97
C GLU A 191 8.20 -16.12 -13.09
N SER A 192 8.87 -17.11 -12.48
CA SER A 192 10.34 -17.20 -12.49
C SER A 192 10.96 -17.76 -13.78
N ASP A 193 10.17 -18.43 -14.63
CA ASP A 193 10.66 -19.08 -15.86
C ASP A 193 10.14 -18.34 -17.11
N PRO A 194 10.96 -17.50 -17.77
CA PRO A 194 10.56 -16.76 -18.97
C PRO A 194 10.28 -17.65 -20.19
N ALA A 195 10.70 -18.92 -20.18
CA ALA A 195 10.35 -19.88 -21.23
C ALA A 195 8.99 -20.57 -20.96
N TYR A 196 8.43 -20.47 -19.75
CA TYR A 196 7.28 -21.27 -19.33
C TYR A 196 6.05 -21.06 -20.21
N ASN A 197 5.73 -19.80 -20.57
CA ASN A 197 4.58 -19.48 -21.42
C ASN A 197 4.82 -19.70 -22.92
N ILE A 198 6.05 -20.01 -23.33
CA ILE A 198 6.41 -20.26 -24.72
C ILE A 198 6.19 -21.74 -25.02
N ASN A 199 5.38 -22.06 -26.04
CA ASN A 199 5.19 -23.43 -26.51
C ASN A 199 6.38 -23.88 -27.39
N ALA A 200 7.58 -23.90 -26.80
CA ALA A 200 8.83 -24.21 -27.48
C ALA A 200 9.04 -25.73 -27.59
N THR A 201 9.11 -26.24 -28.83
CA THR A 201 9.39 -27.64 -29.13
C THR A 201 10.88 -27.88 -29.38
N GLY A 202 11.41 -29.01 -28.88
CA GLY A 202 12.75 -29.49 -29.19
C GLY A 202 13.85 -28.45 -28.98
N ASP A 203 14.67 -28.26 -30.02
CA ASP A 203 15.87 -27.44 -30.04
C ASP A 203 15.65 -25.99 -29.55
N ILE A 204 14.47 -25.40 -29.79
CA ILE A 204 14.14 -24.04 -29.34
C ILE A 204 14.09 -23.97 -27.81
N LYS A 205 13.55 -25.01 -27.15
CA LYS A 205 13.53 -25.10 -25.68
C LYS A 205 14.94 -25.29 -25.13
N GLN A 206 15.77 -26.05 -25.84
CA GLN A 206 17.17 -26.22 -25.48
C GLN A 206 17.94 -24.89 -25.61
N MET A 207 17.81 -24.17 -26.72
CA MET A 207 18.44 -22.84 -26.89
C MET A 207 17.96 -21.81 -25.85
N LEU A 208 16.66 -21.80 -25.51
CA LEU A 208 16.12 -20.93 -24.44
C LEU A 208 16.68 -21.29 -23.06
N SER A 209 16.86 -22.57 -22.76
CA SER A 209 17.52 -23.01 -21.51
C SER A 209 19.02 -22.69 -21.51
N GLU A 210 19.68 -22.76 -22.67
CA GLU A 210 21.10 -22.44 -22.82
C GLU A 210 21.36 -20.93 -22.72
N LEU A 211 20.41 -20.07 -23.15
CA LEU A 211 20.49 -18.61 -23.05
C LEU A 211 20.70 -18.09 -21.62
N GLY A 212 20.26 -18.83 -20.60
CA GLY A 212 20.54 -18.50 -19.18
C GLY A 212 21.94 -18.88 -18.68
N THR A 213 22.68 -19.71 -19.44
CA THR A 213 23.96 -20.29 -19.01
C THR A 213 25.16 -19.37 -19.29
N GLU A 214 26.26 -19.57 -18.56
CA GLU A 214 27.54 -18.89 -18.80
C GLU A 214 28.05 -19.05 -20.24
N LYS A 215 27.76 -20.18 -20.90
CA LYS A 215 28.14 -20.41 -22.30
C LYS A 215 27.42 -19.47 -23.27
N ALA A 216 26.11 -19.24 -23.09
CA ALA A 216 25.40 -18.30 -23.95
C ALA A 216 25.74 -16.84 -23.64
N LYS A 217 26.05 -16.50 -22.37
CA LYS A 217 26.62 -15.19 -22.02
C LYS A 217 27.96 -14.97 -22.73
N GLN A 218 28.85 -15.97 -22.71
CA GLN A 218 30.11 -15.93 -23.47
C GLN A 218 29.88 -15.83 -24.99
N ALA A 219 28.91 -16.57 -25.55
CA ALA A 219 28.58 -16.51 -26.97
C ALA A 219 28.01 -15.13 -27.38
N ALA A 220 27.15 -14.52 -26.56
CA ALA A 220 26.63 -13.17 -26.78
C ALA A 220 27.72 -12.09 -26.70
N MET A 221 28.73 -12.30 -25.84
CA MET A 221 29.91 -11.44 -25.70
C MET A 221 30.89 -11.58 -26.87
N LEU A 222 31.00 -12.78 -27.45
CA LEU A 222 31.76 -13.07 -28.67
C LEU A 222 31.00 -12.72 -29.96
N GLY A 223 29.71 -12.40 -29.87
CA GLY A 223 28.86 -12.03 -31.00
C GLY A 223 29.43 -10.87 -31.84
N GLY A 224 29.03 -10.84 -33.12
CA GLY A 224 29.61 -9.96 -34.15
C GLY A 224 29.71 -8.48 -33.78
N GLY A 225 30.60 -7.77 -34.49
CA GLY A 225 30.87 -6.33 -34.29
C GLY A 225 32.35 -5.93 -34.20
N GLY A 226 33.28 -6.88 -34.32
CA GLY A 226 34.72 -6.62 -34.22
C GLY A 226 35.21 -6.37 -32.78
N SER A 227 36.52 -6.21 -32.62
CA SER A 227 37.19 -6.18 -31.31
C SER A 227 36.70 -5.06 -30.38
N LYS A 228 36.42 -3.88 -30.92
CA LYS A 228 35.97 -2.72 -30.13
C LYS A 228 34.60 -2.96 -29.47
N ALA A 229 33.63 -3.46 -30.22
CA ALA A 229 32.29 -3.78 -29.70
C ALA A 229 32.30 -4.95 -28.71
N GLN A 230 33.28 -5.86 -28.81
CA GLN A 230 33.49 -6.92 -27.82
C GLN A 230 34.10 -6.37 -26.52
N GLN A 231 35.09 -5.46 -26.61
CA GLN A 231 35.69 -4.79 -25.44
C GLN A 231 34.70 -3.91 -24.68
N GLU A 232 33.87 -3.13 -25.37
CA GLU A 232 32.86 -2.27 -24.74
C GLU A 232 31.79 -3.10 -23.98
N ARG A 233 31.34 -4.22 -24.56
CA ARG A 233 30.43 -5.18 -23.87
C ARG A 233 31.11 -5.86 -22.68
N ALA A 234 32.39 -6.22 -22.79
CA ALA A 234 33.16 -6.80 -21.68
C ALA A 234 33.36 -5.84 -20.51
N ALA A 235 33.61 -4.56 -20.78
CA ALA A 235 33.70 -3.50 -19.77
C ALA A 235 32.36 -3.26 -19.06
N ALA A 236 31.25 -3.23 -19.80
CA ALA A 236 29.92 -3.08 -19.22
C ALA A 236 29.56 -4.26 -18.30
N LEU A 237 29.83 -5.49 -18.72
CA LEU A 237 29.53 -6.69 -17.92
C LEU A 237 30.37 -6.75 -16.63
N THR A 238 31.67 -6.42 -16.70
CA THR A 238 32.53 -6.38 -15.50
C THR A 238 32.10 -5.29 -14.52
N ALA A 239 31.65 -4.12 -14.99
CA ALA A 239 31.08 -3.09 -14.13
C ALA A 239 29.80 -3.57 -13.40
N ILE A 240 28.90 -4.27 -14.11
CA ILE A 240 27.65 -4.82 -13.54
C ILE A 240 27.95 -5.91 -12.49
N LEU A 241 28.88 -6.82 -12.75
CA LEU A 241 29.27 -7.85 -11.78
C LEU A 241 29.94 -7.25 -10.54
N ALA A 242 30.81 -6.24 -10.71
CA ALA A 242 31.46 -5.54 -9.61
C ALA A 242 30.47 -4.70 -8.77
N ALA A 243 29.36 -4.23 -9.34
CA ALA A 243 28.28 -3.63 -8.58
C ALA A 243 27.48 -4.69 -7.79
N ARG A 244 27.20 -5.85 -8.41
CA ARG A 244 26.44 -6.93 -7.79
C ARG A 244 27.21 -7.64 -6.66
N SER A 245 28.53 -7.73 -6.72
CA SER A 245 29.33 -8.28 -5.62
C SER A 245 29.31 -7.38 -4.38
N ARG A 246 29.40 -6.05 -4.55
CA ARG A 246 29.31 -5.09 -3.43
C ARG A 246 27.99 -5.25 -2.65
N ILE A 247 26.87 -5.36 -3.37
CA ILE A 247 25.54 -5.60 -2.78
C ILE A 247 25.49 -6.94 -2.02
N ALA A 248 26.23 -7.96 -2.46
CA ALA A 248 26.29 -9.26 -1.78
C ALA A 248 27.19 -9.22 -0.52
N ASP A 249 28.27 -8.45 -0.54
CA ASP A 249 29.18 -8.30 0.61
C ASP A 249 28.52 -7.49 1.74
N ASP A 250 27.79 -6.42 1.40
CA ASP A 250 26.98 -5.62 2.36
C ASP A 250 25.91 -6.48 3.08
N SER A 251 25.41 -7.54 2.43
CA SER A 251 24.39 -8.44 3.02
C SER A 251 24.93 -9.41 4.08
N LYS A 252 26.26 -9.49 4.30
CA LYS A 252 26.89 -10.47 5.19
C LYS A 252 27.60 -9.88 6.42
N ALA A 253 27.77 -8.56 6.49
CA ALA A 253 28.50 -7.91 7.58
C ALA A 253 27.59 -7.64 8.79
N ASN A 254 27.47 -8.60 9.71
CA ASN A 254 26.78 -8.42 10.98
C ASN A 254 27.76 -8.04 12.11
N GLY A 255 27.80 -6.77 12.52
CA GLY A 255 28.58 -6.33 13.69
C GLY A 255 29.10 -4.89 13.64
N LYS A 256 28.63 -4.07 14.59
CA LYS A 256 29.06 -2.70 14.97
C LYS A 256 30.32 -2.12 14.26
N ALA A 257 30.10 -1.09 13.45
CA ALA A 257 31.09 -0.06 13.12
C ALA A 257 30.40 1.32 13.03
N GLU A 258 31.15 2.40 13.23
CA GLU A 258 30.61 3.77 13.32
C GLU A 258 29.90 4.22 12.03
N HIS A 259 28.82 5.00 12.18
CA HIS A 259 27.94 5.43 11.10
C HIS A 259 28.55 6.54 10.24
N ARG A 260 29.58 6.20 9.48
CA ARG A 260 30.07 7.04 8.38
C ARG A 260 29.14 6.83 7.19
N GLN A 261 28.18 7.75 7.00
CA GLN A 261 27.22 7.70 5.88
C GLN A 261 27.98 7.54 4.55
N VAL A 262 27.77 6.40 3.91
CA VAL A 262 28.22 6.14 2.55
C VAL A 262 27.13 6.68 1.63
N TYR A 263 27.44 7.76 0.91
CA TYR A 263 26.55 8.32 -0.09
C TYR A 263 26.10 7.23 -1.07
N SER A 264 24.80 7.11 -1.27
CA SER A 264 24.20 6.23 -2.25
C SER A 264 24.66 6.63 -3.66
N ILE A 265 24.69 5.67 -4.59
CA ILE A 265 24.81 5.96 -6.03
C ILE A 265 23.70 6.93 -6.49
N VAL A 266 22.55 6.92 -5.79
CA VAL A 266 21.43 7.86 -6.00
C VAL A 266 21.72 9.27 -5.50
N ASP A 267 22.52 9.41 -4.43
CA ASP A 267 22.94 10.73 -3.90
C ASP A 267 24.00 11.35 -4.82
N ALA A 268 24.95 10.52 -5.31
CA ALA A 268 25.92 10.92 -6.32
C ALA A 268 25.25 11.34 -7.64
N ALA A 269 24.15 10.69 -8.04
CA ALA A 269 23.35 11.09 -9.19
C ALA A 269 22.61 12.42 -8.93
N SER A 270 22.05 12.62 -7.73
CA SER A 270 21.36 13.86 -7.35
C SER A 270 22.29 15.08 -7.35
N ALA A 271 23.54 14.90 -6.90
CA ALA A 271 24.60 15.90 -6.96
C ALA A 271 25.12 16.19 -8.40
N SER A 272 24.79 15.34 -9.38
CA SER A 272 25.14 15.55 -10.79
C SER A 272 24.11 16.40 -11.55
N VAL A 273 22.88 16.46 -11.05
CA VAL A 273 21.79 17.30 -11.60
C VAL A 273 21.81 18.68 -10.95
N HIS A 274 22.02 18.75 -9.63
CA HIS A 274 22.12 20.01 -8.89
C HIS A 274 23.56 20.55 -8.95
N GLY A 275 23.89 21.18 -10.08
CA GLY A 275 25.26 21.53 -10.45
C GLY A 275 26.01 22.42 -9.46
N ARG A 276 26.83 21.82 -8.59
CA ARG A 276 27.94 22.45 -7.86
C ARG A 276 29.04 21.47 -7.45
N SER A 277 29.52 20.65 -8.38
CA SER A 277 30.80 19.94 -8.21
C SER A 277 31.56 19.77 -9.54
N ALA A 278 32.87 20.06 -9.52
CA ALA A 278 33.74 19.97 -10.71
C ALA A 278 33.95 18.54 -11.23
N ALA A 279 33.46 17.53 -10.50
CA ALA A 279 33.48 16.12 -10.89
C ALA A 279 32.35 15.79 -11.90
N ALA A 280 31.13 16.31 -11.71
CA ALA A 280 29.99 15.99 -12.57
C ALA A 280 30.18 16.45 -14.04
N ALA A 281 30.93 17.54 -14.26
CA ALA A 281 31.30 18.03 -15.59
C ALA A 281 32.21 17.05 -16.37
N LYS A 282 32.90 16.12 -15.68
CA LYS A 282 33.81 15.14 -16.28
C LYS A 282 33.18 13.75 -16.51
N ALA A 283 31.94 13.53 -16.08
CA ALA A 283 31.25 12.24 -16.23
C ALA A 283 30.89 11.94 -17.70
N GLY A 284 31.08 10.67 -18.10
CA GLY A 284 30.91 10.23 -19.48
C GLY A 284 29.45 10.15 -19.93
N SER A 285 29.24 10.01 -21.24
CA SER A 285 27.89 9.86 -21.83
C SER A 285 27.16 8.62 -21.28
N ALA A 286 27.90 7.53 -21.05
CA ALA A 286 27.40 6.27 -20.50
C ALA A 286 26.87 6.41 -19.06
N ASP A 287 27.58 7.15 -18.19
CA ASP A 287 27.17 7.35 -16.80
C ASP A 287 25.84 8.12 -16.71
N LYS A 288 25.66 9.09 -17.61
CA LYS A 288 24.44 9.91 -17.72
C LYS A 288 23.24 9.13 -18.27
N THR A 289 23.47 8.13 -19.12
CA THR A 289 22.41 7.21 -19.57
C THR A 289 22.06 6.19 -18.50
N ALA A 290 23.05 5.63 -17.79
CA ALA A 290 22.82 4.74 -16.65
C ALA A 290 22.00 5.41 -15.54
N ALA A 291 22.30 6.67 -15.20
CA ALA A 291 21.53 7.45 -14.23
C ALA A 291 20.04 7.62 -14.63
N ARG A 292 19.76 7.93 -15.90
CA ARG A 292 18.38 8.03 -16.42
C ARG A 292 17.63 6.71 -16.40
N ILE A 293 18.31 5.60 -16.72
CA ILE A 293 17.69 4.27 -16.71
C ILE A 293 17.35 3.88 -15.26
N ALA A 294 18.26 4.13 -14.31
CA ALA A 294 18.02 3.89 -12.89
C ALA A 294 16.83 4.70 -12.34
N SER A 295 16.71 5.99 -12.71
CA SER A 295 15.57 6.82 -12.29
C SER A 295 14.23 6.39 -12.91
N HIS A 296 14.26 5.69 -14.05
CA HIS A 296 13.05 5.21 -14.74
C HIS A 296 12.61 3.80 -14.34
N MET A 297 13.50 3.01 -13.71
CA MET A 297 13.23 1.67 -13.19
C MET A 297 12.79 1.67 -11.72
N ALA A 298 13.03 2.75 -10.98
CA ALA A 298 12.45 2.92 -9.65
C ALA A 298 10.94 3.19 -9.77
N GLY A 299 10.13 2.16 -9.50
CA GLY A 299 8.72 2.32 -9.15
C GLY A 299 8.54 3.21 -7.90
N GLU A 300 7.30 3.45 -7.50
CA GLU A 300 6.95 4.40 -6.42
C GLU A 300 7.91 4.36 -5.24
N ARG A 301 8.56 5.51 -4.95
CA ARG A 301 9.32 5.71 -3.71
C ARG A 301 8.36 5.39 -2.56
N ALA A 302 8.68 4.35 -1.79
CA ALA A 302 7.92 4.05 -0.58
C ALA A 302 7.87 5.32 0.28
N PRO A 303 6.68 5.74 0.78
CA PRO A 303 6.59 6.91 1.63
C PRO A 303 7.47 6.69 2.85
N ILE A 304 8.19 7.74 3.27
CA ILE A 304 9.24 7.62 4.30
C ILE A 304 8.61 7.21 5.65
N ASN A 305 7.31 7.47 5.79
CA ASN A 305 6.48 7.27 6.97
C ASN A 305 5.63 5.98 6.98
N ALA A 306 6.05 4.91 6.30
CA ALA A 306 5.30 3.65 6.27
C ALA A 306 5.51 2.78 7.53
N LYS A 307 4.55 2.75 8.47
CA LYS A 307 4.54 1.80 9.59
C LYS A 307 4.03 0.44 9.13
N MET A 308 4.70 -0.65 9.51
CA MET A 308 4.16 -2.01 9.33
C MET A 308 3.15 -2.30 10.44
N VAL A 309 1.86 -2.25 10.10
CA VAL A 309 0.74 -2.55 11.00
C VAL A 309 0.42 -4.05 10.93
N LYS A 310 0.41 -4.70 12.10
CA LYS A 310 0.12 -6.12 12.26
C LYS A 310 -1.39 -6.37 12.14
N SER A 311 -1.87 -6.68 10.94
CA SER A 311 -3.25 -7.06 10.71
C SER A 311 -3.51 -8.48 11.23
N ARG A 312 -4.66 -8.69 11.88
CA ARG A 312 -5.14 -10.01 12.35
C ARG A 312 -6.13 -10.56 11.35
N TYR A 313 -5.91 -11.78 10.87
CA TYR A 313 -6.91 -12.52 10.10
C TYR A 313 -6.97 -13.98 10.55
N THR A 314 -8.17 -14.54 10.59
CA THR A 314 -8.38 -15.93 11.00
C THR A 314 -8.42 -16.82 9.76
N THR A 315 -7.47 -17.75 9.66
CA THR A 315 -7.45 -18.82 8.67
C THR A 315 -7.97 -20.12 9.28
N GLY A 316 -8.24 -21.11 8.43
CA GLY A 316 -8.67 -22.44 8.85
C GLY A 316 -10.10 -22.80 8.46
N ALA A 317 -10.53 -23.98 8.88
CA ALA A 317 -11.83 -24.54 8.49
C ALA A 317 -12.89 -24.21 9.55
N ALA A 318 -13.91 -23.46 9.14
CA ALA A 318 -15.11 -23.28 9.95
C ALA A 318 -15.81 -24.63 10.17
N SER A 319 -16.31 -24.87 11.40
CA SER A 319 -16.98 -26.12 11.76
C SER A 319 -18.20 -26.38 10.87
N ARG A 320 -18.24 -27.57 10.27
CA ARG A 320 -19.38 -28.05 9.48
C ARG A 320 -20.02 -29.23 10.19
N SER A 321 -21.18 -28.99 10.80
CA SER A 321 -21.98 -30.02 11.46
C SER A 321 -23.47 -29.86 11.15
N PHE A 322 -24.09 -30.93 10.64
CA PHE A 322 -25.55 -31.11 10.64
C PHE A 322 -25.97 -32.57 10.91
N THR A 323 -25.00 -33.43 11.25
CA THR A 323 -25.15 -34.85 11.60
C THR A 323 -24.19 -35.19 12.74
N SER A 324 -24.36 -36.35 13.37
CA SER A 324 -23.76 -36.74 14.67
C SER A 324 -22.25 -37.07 14.66
N THR A 325 -21.50 -36.57 13.68
CA THR A 325 -20.02 -36.64 13.63
C THR A 325 -19.51 -35.22 13.38
N ALA A 326 -19.44 -34.42 14.44
CA ALA A 326 -18.93 -33.06 14.36
C ALA A 326 -17.41 -33.06 14.15
N TYR A 327 -16.93 -32.23 13.23
CA TYR A 327 -15.51 -31.88 13.14
C TYR A 327 -15.28 -30.59 13.93
N ASP A 328 -14.34 -30.62 14.87
CA ASP A 328 -13.98 -29.43 15.65
C ASP A 328 -13.36 -28.35 14.74
N PRO A 329 -13.73 -27.07 14.93
CA PRO A 329 -13.20 -25.98 14.12
C PRO A 329 -11.72 -25.74 14.45
N ILE A 330 -10.84 -26.04 13.50
CA ILE A 330 -9.42 -25.67 13.59
C ILE A 330 -9.24 -24.32 12.91
N THR A 331 -9.39 -23.26 13.70
CA THR A 331 -9.02 -21.88 13.31
C THR A 331 -7.62 -21.55 13.77
N LYS A 332 -6.78 -21.03 12.87
CA LYS A 332 -5.49 -20.42 13.20
C LYS A 332 -5.61 -18.92 13.02
N ASN A 333 -5.07 -18.15 13.96
CA ASN A 333 -4.99 -16.70 13.82
C ASN A 333 -3.62 -16.36 13.26
N ASP A 334 -3.59 -16.04 11.97
CA ASP A 334 -2.40 -15.63 11.27
C ASP A 334 -2.33 -14.08 11.25
N PHE A 335 -1.14 -13.57 10.92
CA PHE A 335 -0.85 -12.15 10.96
C PHE A 335 -0.11 -11.72 9.69
N GLU A 336 -0.58 -10.65 9.08
CA GLU A 336 0.08 -10.02 7.93
C GLU A 336 0.46 -8.58 8.26
N TYR A 337 1.71 -8.21 7.94
CA TYR A 337 2.25 -6.89 8.17
C TYR A 337 1.94 -5.98 6.97
N VAL A 338 0.88 -5.19 7.09
CA VAL A 338 0.46 -4.24 6.06
C VAL A 338 1.20 -2.92 6.28
N LYS A 339 1.81 -2.36 5.22
CA LYS A 339 2.40 -1.03 5.28
C LYS A 339 1.29 0.02 5.23
N VAL A 340 1.19 0.85 6.27
CA VAL A 340 0.20 1.93 6.38
C VAL A 340 0.94 3.27 6.52
N GLU A 341 0.48 4.30 5.81
CA GLU A 341 1.00 5.67 5.94
C GLU A 341 0.71 6.20 7.36
N LYS A 342 1.77 6.55 8.10
CA LYS A 342 1.67 7.12 9.44
C LYS A 342 1.30 8.61 9.34
N ASN A 343 0.06 8.94 9.66
CA ASN A 343 -0.37 10.33 9.83
C ASN A 343 0.00 10.79 11.26
N PRO A 344 0.95 11.72 11.44
CA PRO A 344 1.32 12.19 12.77
C PRO A 344 0.19 13.01 13.40
N LYS A 345 0.00 12.85 14.71
CA LYS A 345 -0.94 13.67 15.50
C LYS A 345 -0.34 15.01 15.92
N LYS A 346 1.00 15.08 16.02
CA LYS A 346 1.75 16.27 16.43
C LYS A 346 1.90 17.27 15.27
N LYS A 347 1.91 18.56 15.59
CA LYS A 347 2.16 19.64 14.62
C LYS A 347 3.66 19.79 14.36
N GLY A 348 4.03 20.16 13.14
CA GLY A 348 5.41 20.53 12.80
C GLY A 348 5.69 22.02 12.99
N TYR A 349 6.94 22.37 13.25
CA TYR A 349 7.37 23.78 13.35
C TYR A 349 8.65 24.00 12.54
N VAL A 350 8.60 24.95 11.61
CA VAL A 350 9.69 25.28 10.67
C VAL A 350 9.90 26.79 10.63
N GLN A 351 11.16 27.22 10.60
CA GLN A 351 11.57 28.61 10.46
C GLN A 351 12.30 28.82 9.13
N LEU A 352 11.76 29.69 8.28
CA LEU A 352 12.40 30.15 7.06
C LEU A 352 13.20 31.42 7.37
N HIS A 353 14.53 31.36 7.24
CA HIS A 353 15.38 32.54 7.35
C HIS A 353 15.41 33.28 6.00
N THR A 354 14.66 34.37 5.86
CA THR A 354 14.57 35.12 4.58
C THR A 354 15.45 36.37 4.56
N SER A 355 15.64 36.97 3.39
CA SER A 355 16.34 38.25 3.25
C SER A 355 15.71 39.41 4.03
N HIS A 356 14.41 39.35 4.37
CA HIS A 356 13.70 40.39 5.12
C HIS A 356 13.37 39.99 6.58
N GLY A 357 13.97 38.91 7.07
CA GLY A 357 13.80 38.39 8.44
C GLY A 357 13.25 36.97 8.48
N ASP A 358 13.03 36.47 9.69
CA ASP A 358 12.62 35.08 9.91
C ASP A 358 11.09 34.93 9.89
N LEU A 359 10.61 33.86 9.26
CA LEU A 359 9.20 33.45 9.25
C LEU A 359 9.04 32.11 9.96
N ASN A 360 8.30 32.08 11.06
CA ASN A 360 8.01 30.86 11.81
C ASN A 360 6.65 30.32 11.36
N ILE A 361 6.64 29.11 10.83
CA ILE A 361 5.48 28.42 10.27
C ILE A 361 5.13 27.22 11.15
N GLU A 362 3.88 27.17 11.59
CA GLU A 362 3.24 26.00 12.18
C GLU A 362 2.61 25.16 11.06
N LEU A 363 2.80 23.84 11.11
CA LEU A 363 2.37 22.88 10.10
C LEU A 363 1.29 21.93 10.65
N HIS A 364 0.19 21.81 9.91
CA HIS A 364 -0.97 20.98 10.24
C HIS A 364 -0.82 19.55 9.70
N CYS A 365 0.22 18.86 10.17
CA CYS A 365 0.57 17.49 9.77
C CYS A 365 -0.55 16.46 10.08
N ASP A 366 -1.47 16.81 11.00
CA ASP A 366 -2.65 16.04 11.36
C ASP A 366 -3.78 16.08 10.30
N ILE A 367 -3.80 17.14 9.48
CA ILE A 367 -4.85 17.37 8.46
C ILE A 367 -4.30 17.19 7.04
N ALA A 368 -3.08 17.63 6.77
CA ALA A 368 -2.41 17.56 5.46
C ALA A 368 -1.09 16.75 5.56
N PRO A 369 -1.16 15.46 5.92
CA PRO A 369 0.02 14.66 6.27
C PRO A 369 1.00 14.48 5.12
N ARG A 370 0.54 14.32 3.86
CA ARG A 370 1.48 14.20 2.73
C ARG A 370 2.06 15.55 2.36
N THR A 371 1.25 16.62 2.41
CA THR A 371 1.76 17.98 2.13
C THR A 371 2.84 18.39 3.12
N CYS A 372 2.63 18.13 4.41
CA CYS A 372 3.61 18.42 5.45
C CYS A 372 4.85 17.52 5.39
N GLU A 373 4.71 16.22 5.05
CA GLU A 373 5.86 15.33 4.80
C GLU A 373 6.73 15.89 3.68
N ASN A 374 6.12 16.21 2.53
CA ASN A 374 6.82 16.79 1.38
C ASN A 374 7.52 18.11 1.73
N PHE A 375 6.86 19.01 2.47
CA PHE A 375 7.46 20.28 2.85
C PHE A 375 8.65 20.10 3.80
N ILE A 376 8.49 19.34 4.89
CA ILE A 376 9.55 19.14 5.90
C ILE A 376 10.76 18.42 5.30
N THR A 377 10.55 17.36 4.52
CA THR A 377 11.65 16.61 3.90
C THR A 377 12.40 17.40 2.83
N LEU A 378 11.72 18.27 2.07
CA LEU A 378 12.38 19.25 1.18
C LEU A 378 13.19 20.28 1.98
N CYS A 379 12.71 20.70 3.15
CA CYS A 379 13.48 21.55 4.07
C CYS A 379 14.73 20.82 4.61
N GLU A 380 14.63 19.55 5.03
CA GLU A 380 15.77 18.74 5.52
C GLU A 380 16.84 18.53 4.44
N GLN A 381 16.42 18.32 3.19
CA GLN A 381 17.33 18.22 2.04
C GLN A 381 17.96 19.57 1.64
N GLY A 382 17.56 20.68 2.28
CA GLY A 382 18.02 22.03 1.92
C GLY A 382 17.50 22.51 0.57
N TYR A 383 16.45 21.91 0.01
CA TYR A 383 15.90 22.20 -1.32
C TYR A 383 15.48 23.66 -1.50
N TYR A 384 15.02 24.30 -0.41
CA TYR A 384 14.60 25.70 -0.39
C TYR A 384 15.75 26.69 -0.13
N ASN A 385 16.99 26.23 0.08
CA ASN A 385 18.11 27.12 0.41
C ASN A 385 18.59 27.88 -0.85
N GLY A 386 18.51 29.21 -0.78
CA GLY A 386 18.76 30.12 -1.91
C GLY A 386 17.55 30.31 -2.84
N VAL A 387 16.38 29.75 -2.54
CA VAL A 387 15.19 29.84 -3.40
C VAL A 387 14.51 31.21 -3.25
N ILE A 388 14.16 31.81 -4.38
CA ILE A 388 13.50 33.12 -4.45
C ILE A 388 11.97 33.01 -4.37
N PHE A 389 11.34 34.06 -3.84
CA PHE A 389 9.91 34.31 -4.01
C PHE A 389 9.71 35.03 -5.35
N HIS A 390 9.48 34.25 -6.40
CA HIS A 390 9.42 34.74 -7.78
C HIS A 390 8.15 35.53 -8.12
N ARG A 391 7.16 35.58 -7.23
CA ARG A 391 5.88 36.27 -7.44
C ARG A 391 5.30 36.83 -6.15
N SER A 392 4.86 38.09 -6.14
CA SER A 392 4.27 38.77 -4.98
C SER A 392 3.15 39.72 -5.42
N ILE A 393 1.92 39.49 -4.95
CA ILE A 393 0.77 40.35 -5.21
C ILE A 393 0.34 41.00 -3.90
N ARG A 394 0.49 42.32 -3.80
CA ARG A 394 0.09 43.12 -2.63
C ARG A 394 -1.38 42.92 -2.28
N ASN A 395 -1.69 42.82 -0.99
CA ASN A 395 -3.01 42.49 -0.44
C ASN A 395 -3.57 41.11 -0.85
N PHE A 396 -2.78 40.23 -1.47
CA PHE A 396 -3.20 38.89 -1.85
C PHE A 396 -2.24 37.81 -1.31
N MET A 397 -1.10 37.59 -1.96
CA MET A 397 -0.20 36.47 -1.63
C MET A 397 1.24 36.70 -2.12
N ILE A 398 2.17 35.93 -1.58
CA ILE A 398 3.55 35.79 -2.08
C ILE A 398 3.88 34.31 -2.29
N GLN A 399 4.43 33.98 -3.46
CA GLN A 399 4.67 32.61 -3.94
C GLN A 399 6.15 32.35 -4.15
N GLY A 400 6.60 31.16 -3.76
CA GLY A 400 7.98 30.71 -3.83
C GLY A 400 8.05 29.17 -3.91
N GLY A 401 9.22 28.62 -3.59
CA GLY A 401 9.45 27.17 -3.61
C GLY A 401 9.74 26.56 -4.98
N ASP A 402 10.08 27.38 -5.98
CA ASP A 402 10.61 26.96 -7.29
C ASP A 402 12.13 27.25 -7.35
N PRO A 403 13.01 26.23 -7.30
CA PRO A 403 14.46 26.44 -7.40
C PRO A 403 14.94 27.04 -8.72
N THR A 404 14.13 26.98 -9.78
CA THR A 404 14.46 27.59 -11.07
C THR A 404 14.17 29.10 -11.11
N GLY A 405 13.37 29.63 -10.18
CA GLY A 405 12.92 31.02 -10.18
C GLY A 405 12.03 31.40 -11.38
N THR A 406 11.55 30.43 -12.16
CA THR A 406 10.72 30.69 -13.35
C THR A 406 9.24 30.83 -13.02
N GLY A 407 8.79 30.22 -11.93
CA GLY A 407 7.39 30.04 -11.54
C GLY A 407 6.75 28.78 -12.13
N LYS A 408 7.48 27.99 -12.92
CA LYS A 408 7.00 26.75 -13.56
C LYS A 408 7.75 25.50 -13.13
N GLY A 409 8.84 25.63 -12.38
CA GLY A 409 9.62 24.50 -11.87
C GLY A 409 9.13 24.01 -10.49
N GLY A 410 9.89 23.10 -9.90
CA GLY A 410 9.62 22.54 -8.58
C GLY A 410 9.02 21.13 -8.63
N GLU A 411 9.61 20.21 -7.87
CA GLU A 411 9.25 18.78 -7.84
C GLU A 411 8.98 18.33 -6.40
N SER A 412 8.08 17.36 -6.22
CA SER A 412 7.86 16.75 -4.91
C SER A 412 8.96 15.76 -4.55
N ILE A 413 9.04 15.33 -3.28
CA ILE A 413 9.94 14.25 -2.86
C ILE A 413 9.71 12.91 -3.56
N TRP A 414 8.54 12.71 -4.18
CA TRP A 414 8.21 11.49 -4.93
C TRP A 414 8.56 11.60 -6.43
N GLY A 415 9.06 12.75 -6.90
CA GLY A 415 9.35 13.01 -8.32
C GLY A 415 8.11 13.08 -9.21
N LYS A 416 6.91 13.14 -8.62
CA LYS A 416 5.61 13.20 -9.30
C LYS A 416 4.66 14.13 -8.54
N PRO A 417 3.73 14.83 -9.20
CA PRO A 417 2.74 15.64 -8.50
C PRO A 417 1.86 14.79 -7.56
N PHE A 418 1.40 15.36 -6.44
CA PHE A 418 0.61 14.63 -5.45
C PHE A 418 -0.78 15.25 -5.19
N LYS A 419 -1.69 14.43 -4.65
CA LYS A 419 -3.10 14.76 -4.39
C LYS A 419 -3.28 15.99 -3.50
N ASP A 420 -4.34 16.76 -3.74
CA ASP A 420 -4.79 17.78 -2.79
C ASP A 420 -5.35 17.16 -1.49
N GLU A 421 -5.11 17.82 -0.36
CA GLU A 421 -5.56 17.42 0.98
C GLU A 421 -6.47 18.50 1.59
N VAL A 422 -7.56 18.83 0.89
CA VAL A 422 -8.48 19.91 1.29
C VAL A 422 -9.40 19.51 2.44
N ASN A 423 -9.47 20.34 3.49
CA ASN A 423 -10.33 20.09 4.66
C ASN A 423 -11.10 21.36 5.05
N SER A 424 -12.39 21.20 5.38
CA SER A 424 -13.26 22.27 5.90
C SER A 424 -12.70 23.05 7.10
N LYS A 425 -11.80 22.46 7.90
CA LYS A 425 -11.13 23.11 9.03
C LYS A 425 -10.04 24.11 8.60
N LEU A 426 -9.38 23.87 7.46
CA LEU A 426 -8.27 24.68 6.96
C LEU A 426 -8.73 25.47 5.73
N LEU A 427 -9.13 26.72 5.99
CA LEU A 427 -9.58 27.66 4.97
C LEU A 427 -8.58 28.80 4.83
N HIS A 428 -8.60 29.47 3.68
CA HIS A 428 -7.78 30.64 3.36
C HIS A 428 -8.29 31.91 4.08
N THR A 429 -8.44 31.82 5.41
CA THR A 429 -9.00 32.88 6.28
C THR A 429 -7.90 33.41 7.19
N GLY A 430 -7.53 34.68 7.00
CA GLY A 430 -6.47 35.35 7.74
C GLY A 430 -5.24 35.66 6.89
N ARG A 431 -4.34 36.45 7.48
CA ARG A 431 -2.98 36.70 6.98
C ARG A 431 -2.06 35.62 7.51
N GLY A 432 -1.07 35.21 6.72
CA GLY A 432 -0.07 34.21 7.10
C GLY A 432 -0.47 32.77 6.84
N VAL A 433 -1.65 32.48 6.26
CA VAL A 433 -2.00 31.10 5.85
C VAL A 433 -1.05 30.64 4.76
N VAL A 434 -0.50 29.42 4.90
CA VAL A 434 0.46 28.80 3.98
C VAL A 434 -0.21 27.64 3.24
N SER A 435 -0.11 27.64 1.92
CA SER A 435 -0.80 26.69 1.04
C SER A 435 0.04 26.32 -0.17
N MET A 436 -0.16 25.13 -0.72
CA MET A 436 0.52 24.67 -1.93
C MET A 436 0.02 25.39 -3.19
N ALA A 437 0.94 25.75 -4.07
CA ALA A 437 0.62 26.15 -5.44
C ALA A 437 0.45 24.89 -6.30
N ASN A 438 -0.54 24.91 -7.19
CA ASN A 438 -0.82 23.82 -8.13
C ASN A 438 -1.27 24.41 -9.48
N SER A 439 -1.26 23.58 -10.53
CA SER A 439 -1.66 23.94 -11.91
C SER A 439 -3.01 23.31 -12.28
N GLY A 440 -3.78 22.87 -11.28
CA GLY A 440 -4.99 22.07 -11.43
C GLY A 440 -5.11 21.02 -10.31
N PRO A 441 -6.25 20.30 -10.23
CA PRO A 441 -6.49 19.31 -9.19
C PRO A 441 -5.40 18.24 -9.13
N HIS A 442 -4.94 17.91 -7.92
CA HIS A 442 -3.94 16.88 -7.62
C HIS A 442 -2.56 17.10 -8.27
N THR A 443 -2.17 18.36 -8.53
CA THR A 443 -0.87 18.72 -9.15
C THR A 443 0.13 19.40 -8.21
N ASN A 444 0.14 19.07 -6.91
CA ASN A 444 1.06 19.69 -5.95
C ASN A 444 2.51 19.24 -6.16
N GLY A 445 3.45 20.19 -6.11
CA GLY A 445 4.90 19.96 -6.26
C GLY A 445 5.69 20.45 -5.04
N SER A 446 6.70 21.29 -5.24
CA SER A 446 7.42 22.00 -4.15
C SER A 446 6.97 23.44 -3.92
N GLN A 447 6.22 24.04 -4.86
CA GLN A 447 5.83 25.43 -4.80
C GLN A 447 4.73 25.69 -3.75
N PHE A 448 4.88 26.77 -3.00
CA PHE A 448 3.92 27.20 -1.97
C PHE A 448 3.75 28.72 -1.99
N PHE A 449 2.65 29.18 -1.41
CA PHE A 449 2.38 30.61 -1.22
C PHE A 449 1.91 30.91 0.20
N ILE A 450 2.19 32.15 0.63
CA ILE A 450 1.77 32.71 1.92
C ILE A 450 0.79 33.84 1.64
N LEU A 451 -0.37 33.83 2.30
CA LEU A 451 -1.38 34.87 2.13
C LEU A 451 -1.03 36.16 2.89
N TYR A 452 -1.16 37.30 2.23
CA TYR A 452 -1.19 38.61 2.87
C TYR A 452 -2.57 38.97 3.43
N LYS A 453 -3.65 38.37 2.87
CA LYS A 453 -5.05 38.61 3.24
C LYS A 453 -5.91 37.37 2.97
N SER A 454 -7.03 37.22 3.66
CA SER A 454 -8.01 36.15 3.42
C SER A 454 -8.43 36.06 1.95
N ALA A 455 -8.44 34.85 1.39
CA ALA A 455 -8.64 34.57 -0.03
C ALA A 455 -9.64 33.42 -0.25
N ASN A 456 -10.91 33.64 0.11
CA ASN A 456 -11.97 32.61 0.09
C ASN A 456 -12.16 31.90 -1.27
N HIS A 457 -11.75 32.51 -2.38
CA HIS A 457 -11.86 31.94 -3.74
C HIS A 457 -10.83 30.83 -4.05
N LEU A 458 -9.84 30.64 -3.16
CA LEU A 458 -8.83 29.57 -3.18
C LEU A 458 -9.25 28.34 -2.34
N ASN A 459 -10.29 28.47 -1.51
CA ASN A 459 -10.82 27.36 -0.71
C ASN A 459 -11.20 26.17 -1.60
N TYR A 460 -10.84 24.97 -1.15
CA TYR A 460 -11.05 23.71 -1.87
C TYR A 460 -10.34 23.57 -3.23
N LYS A 461 -9.46 24.52 -3.61
CA LYS A 461 -8.60 24.44 -4.81
C LYS A 461 -7.13 24.22 -4.48
N HIS A 462 -6.67 24.82 -3.38
CA HIS A 462 -5.29 24.71 -2.91
C HIS A 462 -5.26 24.07 -1.52
N THR A 463 -4.23 23.27 -1.28
CA THR A 463 -4.05 22.55 -0.01
C THR A 463 -3.38 23.44 1.01
N VAL A 464 -4.17 23.95 1.96
CA VAL A 464 -3.67 24.66 3.14
C VAL A 464 -3.04 23.65 4.08
N PHE A 465 -1.77 23.87 4.44
CA PHE A 465 -1.00 22.92 5.26
C PHE A 465 -0.28 23.59 6.44
N GLY A 466 -0.33 24.91 6.57
CA GLY A 466 0.29 25.61 7.70
C GLY A 466 -0.12 27.08 7.85
N MET A 467 0.42 27.73 8.87
CA MET A 467 0.20 29.14 9.17
C MET A 467 1.46 29.79 9.78
N VAL A 468 1.76 31.01 9.36
CA VAL A 468 2.81 31.86 9.94
C VAL A 468 2.39 32.31 11.33
N VAL A 469 3.03 31.76 12.36
CA VAL A 469 2.80 32.07 13.78
C VAL A 469 3.77 33.13 14.32
N GLY A 470 4.90 33.35 13.65
CA GLY A 470 5.88 34.38 13.99
C GLY A 470 6.54 34.97 12.74
N GLY A 471 7.03 36.21 12.82
CA GLY A 471 7.60 36.91 11.65
C GLY A 471 6.61 37.70 10.80
N LEU A 472 5.40 37.98 11.29
CA LEU A 472 4.40 38.79 10.56
C LEU A 472 4.90 40.20 10.19
N THR A 473 5.88 40.74 10.91
CA THR A 473 6.62 41.96 10.57
C THR A 473 7.45 41.79 9.30
N ALA A 474 8.22 40.71 9.17
CA ALA A 474 8.97 40.35 7.97
C ALA A 474 8.03 40.13 6.77
N LEU A 475 6.92 39.42 6.97
CA LEU A 475 5.89 39.28 5.93
C LEU A 475 5.32 40.64 5.48
N SER A 476 5.26 41.63 6.39
CA SER A 476 4.79 42.99 6.08
C SER A 476 5.86 43.92 5.50
N THR A 477 7.15 43.58 5.57
CA THR A 477 8.19 44.24 4.79
C THR A 477 8.29 43.65 3.39
N MET A 478 8.18 42.32 3.25
CA MET A 478 8.10 41.61 1.96
C MET A 478 6.96 42.12 1.08
N GLU A 479 5.78 42.40 1.65
CA GLU A 479 4.64 42.98 0.91
C GLU A 479 4.90 44.40 0.38
N LYS A 480 5.77 45.17 1.04
CA LYS A 480 6.07 46.55 0.64
C LYS A 480 7.05 46.65 -0.51
N VAL A 481 7.79 45.58 -0.82
CA VAL A 481 8.70 45.52 -1.97
C VAL A 481 7.92 45.88 -3.25
N PRO A 482 8.44 46.75 -4.13
CA PRO A 482 7.83 47.03 -5.43
C PRO A 482 8.01 45.85 -6.38
N VAL A 483 7.04 45.65 -7.27
CA VAL A 483 6.99 44.53 -8.21
C VAL A 483 6.92 45.04 -9.66
N ASP A 484 7.34 44.20 -10.61
CA ASP A 484 7.21 44.45 -12.04
C ASP A 484 5.82 44.06 -12.59
N ASP A 485 5.64 44.17 -13.90
CA ASP A 485 4.38 43.86 -14.60
C ASP A 485 4.05 42.35 -14.61
N ASP A 486 5.01 41.47 -14.31
CA ASP A 486 4.88 40.01 -14.21
C ASP A 486 4.68 39.53 -12.74
N ASP A 487 4.28 40.44 -11.84
CA ASP A 487 4.16 40.26 -10.38
C ASP A 487 5.50 39.91 -9.67
N ARG A 488 6.67 40.07 -10.30
CA ARG A 488 7.97 39.69 -9.71
C ARG A 488 8.53 40.81 -8.82
N PRO A 489 9.04 40.53 -7.61
CA PRO A 489 9.73 41.54 -6.78
C PRO A 489 10.97 42.13 -7.47
N LEU A 490 11.07 43.46 -7.48
CA LEU A 490 12.25 44.18 -8.00
C LEU A 490 13.47 44.01 -7.09
N GLU A 491 13.25 43.87 -5.78
CA GLU A 491 14.28 43.46 -4.81
C GLU A 491 14.16 41.94 -4.59
N GLU A 492 15.27 41.20 -4.70
CA GLU A 492 15.27 39.75 -4.61
C GLU A 492 14.95 39.26 -3.19
N ILE A 493 13.70 38.84 -2.98
CA ILE A 493 13.26 38.17 -1.76
C ILE A 493 13.64 36.69 -1.84
N LYS A 494 14.50 36.20 -0.96
CA LYS A 494 14.94 34.79 -0.94
C LYS A 494 14.94 34.16 0.43
N ILE A 495 14.83 32.83 0.44
CA ILE A 495 15.06 31.96 1.60
C ILE A 495 16.56 31.67 1.64
N ASN A 496 17.25 32.13 2.68
CA ASN A 496 18.70 31.90 2.84
C ASN A 496 18.97 30.50 3.40
N ASN A 497 18.21 30.10 4.43
CA ASN A 497 18.29 28.78 5.06
C ASN A 497 16.93 28.41 5.68
N VAL A 498 16.74 27.13 5.99
CA VAL A 498 15.59 26.63 6.74
C VAL A 498 16.04 25.88 7.99
N THR A 499 15.41 26.19 9.12
CA THR A 499 15.62 25.52 10.41
C THR A 499 14.33 24.80 10.80
N ILE A 500 14.41 23.52 11.12
CA ILE A 500 13.26 22.72 11.56
C ILE A 500 13.37 22.58 13.08
N PHE A 501 12.32 23.00 13.80
CA PHE A 501 12.27 22.94 15.26
C PHE A 501 11.60 21.67 15.78
N VAL A 502 10.57 21.20 15.08
CA VAL A 502 9.82 19.98 15.42
C VAL A 502 9.51 19.24 14.13
N ASN A 503 10.07 18.05 13.97
CA ASN A 503 9.72 17.12 12.91
C ASN A 503 8.87 15.97 13.50
N PRO A 504 7.54 15.98 13.29
CA PRO A 504 6.65 14.98 13.88
C PRO A 504 6.67 13.62 13.14
N TYR A 505 7.54 13.45 12.14
CA TYR A 505 7.67 12.22 11.36
C TYR A 505 8.87 11.36 11.78
N THR A 506 9.94 11.98 12.32
CA THR A 506 11.15 11.27 12.75
C THR A 506 11.14 10.91 14.23
N GLU A 507 10.44 11.68 15.07
CA GLU A 507 10.20 11.33 16.46
C GLU A 507 9.19 10.17 16.56
N PRO A 508 9.48 9.10 17.33
CA PRO A 508 8.47 8.12 17.69
C PRO A 508 7.35 8.81 18.48
N ASP A 509 6.10 8.40 18.28
CA ASP A 509 5.03 8.86 19.16
C ASP A 509 5.23 8.21 20.54
N GLU A 510 4.92 8.93 21.61
CA GLU A 510 5.01 8.42 23.00
C GLU A 510 4.21 7.11 23.14
N GLU A 511 3.05 7.02 22.47
CA GLU A 511 2.23 5.80 22.35
C GLU A 511 3.02 4.59 21.79
N GLU A 512 3.95 4.80 20.84
CA GLU A 512 4.76 3.72 20.25
C GLU A 512 5.94 3.29 21.13
N GLU A 513 6.45 4.18 21.99
CA GLU A 513 7.44 3.83 23.00
C GLU A 513 6.80 3.07 24.16
N GLU A 514 5.58 3.47 24.57
CA GLU A 514 4.76 2.72 25.52
C GLU A 514 4.37 1.34 24.98
N GLU A 515 3.87 1.22 23.74
CA GLU A 515 3.56 -0.06 23.08
C GLU A 515 4.77 -1.00 23.05
N LYS A 516 5.95 -0.51 22.62
CA LYS A 516 7.19 -1.32 22.60
C LYS A 516 7.62 -1.76 24.00
N THR A 517 7.47 -0.89 24.99
CA THR A 517 7.81 -1.19 26.39
C THR A 517 6.85 -2.25 26.97
N GLU A 518 5.58 -2.22 26.59
CA GLU A 518 4.62 -3.27 26.95
C GLU A 518 4.88 -4.60 26.22
N GLU A 519 5.22 -4.57 24.94
CA GLU A 519 5.56 -5.79 24.17
C GLU A 519 6.85 -6.44 24.70
N GLN A 520 7.87 -5.65 25.08
CA GLN A 520 9.09 -6.16 25.73
C GLN A 520 8.79 -6.82 27.07
N LYS A 521 7.99 -6.18 27.94
CA LYS A 521 7.57 -6.78 29.22
C LYS A 521 6.81 -8.10 29.03
N LYS A 522 5.86 -8.14 28.08
CA LYS A 522 5.11 -9.37 27.77
C LYS A 522 6.01 -10.49 27.24
N ALA A 523 7.04 -10.16 26.46
CA ALA A 523 8.02 -11.14 25.99
C ALA A 523 8.92 -11.67 27.13
N GLU A 524 9.37 -10.79 28.04
CA GLU A 524 10.12 -11.18 29.25
C GLU A 524 9.26 -12.05 30.20
N ASP A 525 7.97 -11.73 30.35
CA ASP A 525 7.03 -12.54 31.14
C ASP A 525 6.80 -13.94 30.52
N GLU A 526 6.58 -14.02 29.19
CA GLU A 526 6.45 -15.31 28.47
C GLU A 526 7.73 -16.16 28.50
N GLU A 527 8.91 -15.54 28.51
CA GLU A 527 10.19 -16.25 28.64
C GLU A 527 10.40 -16.77 30.07
N ASN A 528 10.07 -15.97 31.09
CA ASN A 528 10.11 -16.40 32.49
C ASN A 528 9.12 -17.55 32.79
N GLU A 529 7.90 -17.55 32.22
CA GLU A 529 6.98 -18.69 32.35
C GLU A 529 7.54 -19.97 31.73
N LYS A 530 8.21 -19.88 30.57
CA LYS A 530 8.89 -21.04 29.94
C LYS A 530 10.02 -21.58 30.80
N VAL A 531 10.82 -20.71 31.43
CA VAL A 531 11.88 -21.13 32.36
C VAL A 531 11.30 -21.81 33.61
N GLY A 532 10.15 -21.33 34.12
CA GLY A 532 9.43 -21.96 35.23
C GLY A 532 8.98 -23.40 34.96
N SER A 533 8.66 -23.74 33.71
CA SER A 533 8.24 -25.09 33.30
C SER A 533 9.37 -26.13 33.36
N TRP A 534 10.64 -25.72 33.34
CA TRP A 534 11.79 -26.65 33.30
C TRP A 534 12.12 -27.28 34.67
N TYR A 535 11.68 -26.69 35.78
CA TYR A 535 12.04 -27.12 37.15
C TYR A 535 10.98 -27.94 37.89
N SER A 536 10.01 -28.54 37.18
CA SER A 536 8.96 -29.38 37.77
C SER A 536 8.86 -30.79 37.17
N ASN A 537 9.87 -31.62 37.50
CA ASN A 537 9.82 -33.07 37.81
C ASN A 537 10.86 -33.94 37.08
N PRO A 538 11.86 -34.48 37.81
CA PRO A 538 12.58 -35.67 37.39
C PRO A 538 11.88 -36.96 37.87
N VAL A 539 11.61 -37.87 36.92
CA VAL A 539 11.59 -39.34 37.07
C VAL A 539 10.75 -39.94 38.22
N THR A 540 9.66 -40.60 37.86
CA THR A 540 9.37 -41.96 38.38
C THR A 540 8.69 -42.79 37.28
N GLY A 541 9.32 -43.89 36.89
CA GLY A 541 8.77 -44.87 35.95
C GLY A 541 7.86 -45.88 36.64
N ALA A 542 7.16 -46.67 35.83
CA ALA A 542 6.22 -47.68 36.29
C ALA A 542 6.86 -48.84 37.08
N ALA A 543 6.11 -49.36 38.05
CA ALA A 543 6.18 -50.76 38.46
C ALA A 543 4.84 -51.18 39.08
N ASP A 544 4.20 -52.19 38.49
CA ASP A 544 3.32 -53.12 39.19
C ASP A 544 3.91 -54.53 39.00
N GLY A 545 3.80 -55.36 40.04
CA GLY A 545 4.27 -56.76 40.02
C GLY A 545 5.31 -57.13 41.10
N GLY A 546 4.91 -58.04 41.99
CA GLY A 546 5.82 -59.07 42.50
C GLY A 546 6.44 -58.89 43.89
N THR A 547 5.71 -59.36 44.90
CA THR A 547 6.14 -60.19 46.05
C THR A 547 7.63 -60.28 46.48
N ALA A 548 7.82 -60.22 47.81
CA ALA A 548 8.89 -60.83 48.64
C ALA A 548 10.13 -60.00 49.08
N GLY A 549 10.12 -59.60 50.36
CA GLY A 549 11.17 -59.97 51.33
C GLY A 549 12.49 -59.19 51.40
N GLY A 550 12.70 -58.44 52.49
CA GLY A 550 14.04 -58.00 52.95
C GLY A 550 14.05 -56.63 53.68
N GLY A 551 14.42 -56.59 54.96
CA GLY A 551 14.65 -55.32 55.70
C GLY A 551 15.98 -54.64 55.29
N ILE A 552 16.15 -53.32 55.41
CA ILE A 552 16.63 -52.54 56.60
C ILE A 552 16.63 -51.03 56.22
N GLY A 553 16.49 -50.02 57.08
CA GLY A 553 16.16 -49.98 58.51
C GLY A 553 16.97 -48.93 59.32
N LYS A 554 16.29 -47.89 59.87
CA LYS A 554 16.82 -46.69 60.61
C LYS A 554 17.38 -45.60 59.67
N TYR A 555 17.26 -44.28 59.93
CA TYR A 555 16.95 -43.45 61.13
C TYR A 555 15.95 -42.32 60.72
N LEU A 556 15.24 -41.55 61.56
CA LEU A 556 15.17 -41.35 63.01
C LEU A 556 13.70 -40.92 63.37
N LYS A 557 13.17 -41.25 64.57
CA LYS A 557 11.90 -40.68 65.10
C LYS A 557 12.16 -39.26 65.68
N THR A 558 11.22 -38.40 66.09
CA THR A 558 10.00 -38.53 66.93
C THR A 558 9.33 -37.12 67.00
N ARG A 559 8.10 -36.83 67.48
CA ARG A 559 7.03 -37.58 68.17
C ARG A 559 5.66 -36.89 67.97
N SER A 560 4.58 -37.62 68.24
CA SER A 560 3.17 -37.21 68.18
C SER A 560 2.69 -36.39 69.40
N ALA A 561 1.53 -35.74 69.24
CA ALA A 561 0.78 -35.05 70.31
C ALA A 561 -0.06 -35.99 71.19
N GLN A 562 -0.48 -35.51 72.37
CA GLN A 562 -1.66 -36.02 73.08
C GLN A 562 -2.26 -34.99 74.09
N ALA A 563 -3.58 -34.78 73.98
CA ALA A 563 -4.57 -34.43 75.02
C ALA A 563 -4.61 -33.06 75.78
N ASP A 564 -5.78 -32.42 75.63
CA ASP A 564 -6.70 -31.89 76.67
C ASP A 564 -6.70 -30.44 77.24
N THR A 565 -7.85 -29.77 77.02
CA THR A 565 -8.58 -28.78 77.89
C THR A 565 -7.96 -27.41 78.22
N ALA A 566 -8.69 -26.29 78.40
CA ALA A 566 -10.08 -25.86 78.07
C ALA A 566 -10.22 -24.31 78.32
N ILE A 567 -11.42 -23.73 78.08
CA ILE A 567 -11.88 -22.37 78.54
C ILE A 567 -11.26 -21.17 77.77
N ALA A 568 -12.00 -20.51 76.84
CA ALA A 568 -12.86 -19.30 77.01
C ALA A 568 -12.08 -17.96 77.15
N ASP A 569 -12.54 -16.78 76.70
CA ASP A 569 -13.90 -16.37 76.29
C ASP A 569 -13.95 -15.02 75.50
N ILE A 570 -15.13 -14.71 74.92
CA ILE A 570 -15.78 -13.37 74.75
C ILE A 570 -15.32 -12.28 73.70
N SER A 571 -16.25 -12.04 72.74
CA SER A 571 -16.77 -10.78 72.10
C SER A 571 -15.85 -9.69 71.46
N ILE A 572 -16.00 -9.22 70.20
CA ILE A 572 -17.16 -8.60 69.49
C ILE A 572 -17.66 -7.28 70.17
N PRO A 573 -17.92 -6.15 69.47
CA PRO A 573 -17.29 -5.52 68.28
C PRO A 573 -17.09 -3.98 68.48
N ALA A 574 -16.95 -3.19 67.41
CA ALA A 574 -17.84 -2.03 67.07
C ALA A 574 -17.12 -0.84 66.37
N VAL A 575 -17.81 -0.28 65.37
CA VAL A 575 -18.01 1.16 65.03
C VAL A 575 -16.89 2.16 65.40
N GLY A 576 -16.39 3.03 64.51
CA GLY A 576 -16.76 3.30 63.12
C GLY A 576 -16.35 4.72 62.67
N THR A 577 -16.49 4.99 61.37
CA THR A 577 -16.65 6.33 60.76
C THR A 577 -15.61 7.45 61.01
N THR A 578 -14.84 7.71 59.94
CA THR A 578 -14.74 9.01 59.22
C THR A 578 -13.66 10.07 59.55
N LYS A 579 -12.96 10.42 58.46
CA LYS A 579 -12.55 11.76 57.98
C LYS A 579 -11.30 12.48 58.55
N LYS A 580 -10.29 12.54 57.67
CA LYS A 580 -9.58 13.76 57.19
C LYS A 580 -9.17 14.81 58.24
N ARG A 581 -7.86 15.07 58.36
CA ARG A 581 -7.19 16.13 57.55
C ARG A 581 -5.64 16.16 57.66
N LYS A 582 -5.02 16.14 56.46
CA LYS A 582 -3.76 16.78 56.04
C LYS A 582 -3.19 17.90 56.95
N VAL A 583 -1.98 17.69 57.47
CA VAL A 583 -0.90 18.69 57.64
C VAL A 583 0.41 17.95 57.31
N GLY A 584 1.41 18.62 56.74
CA GLY A 584 2.74 18.03 56.53
C GLY A 584 3.84 19.03 56.86
N SER A 585 5.03 18.51 57.18
CA SER A 585 6.31 19.21 57.04
C SER A 585 7.47 18.21 57.12
N THR A 586 8.29 18.17 56.08
CA THR A 586 9.76 18.08 56.13
C THR A 586 10.42 17.35 57.31
N ALA A 587 11.05 16.22 57.02
CA ALA A 587 12.28 15.79 57.69
C ALA A 587 13.11 14.95 56.71
N ASP A 588 13.98 15.60 55.94
CA ASP A 588 15.01 14.91 55.17
C ASP A 588 16.01 14.24 56.12
N PHE A 589 16.36 12.98 55.86
CA PHE A 589 17.67 12.46 56.23
C PHE A 589 18.34 11.85 55.01
N LYS A 590 19.60 12.23 54.82
CA LYS A 590 20.32 12.07 53.56
C LYS A 590 21.12 10.77 53.53
N ASP A 591 21.24 10.25 52.32
CA ASP A 591 22.45 9.66 51.72
C ASP A 591 23.25 8.62 52.53
N PHE A 592 23.28 7.39 52.00
CA PHE A 592 24.24 6.33 52.35
C PHE A 592 25.08 5.99 51.11
N SER A 593 25.84 6.97 50.62
CA SER A 593 26.81 6.79 49.56
C SER A 593 27.97 5.90 50.03
N GLY A 594 27.87 4.59 49.80
CA GLY A 594 28.96 3.66 50.11
C GLY A 594 28.60 2.19 50.40
N TRP A 595 27.76 1.54 49.59
CA TRP A 595 27.91 0.10 49.30
C TRP A 595 27.30 -0.27 47.94
#